data_AF-A0A814VT51-F1
#
_entry.id   AF-A0A814VT51-F1
#
_cell.length_a   1.000
_cell.length_b   1.000
_cell.length_c   1.000
_cell.angle_alpha   90.00
_cell.angle_beta   90.00
_cell.angle_gamma   90.00
#
_symmetry.space_group_name_H-M   'P 1'
#
loop_
_entity.id
_entity.type
_entity.pdbx_description
1 polymer ?
#
loop_
_entity_poly.entity_id
_entity_poly.type
_entity_poly.pdbx_seq_one_letter_code
_entity_poly.pdbx_strand_id
1 'polypeptide(L)'
;MAHQDSSLQATEPAEFRGVPLDDIPNLFKQPPLLVDMQDIRDPAHAFLIKPFAYDPSKPDNEPEPIHAAGVYVDKWDDDHVRLPCSPYNLTNKNNPKWSIIQNALIYLQQKCVENIASVYDIKETIENCNGAQFDIGCLEHLLDKVYKEDERAHFMTKVLPEMISFALNVDTICTEPPILLRIGGNRALTFSQRQAASLLACAFFCLFPRQSHGHTYQSINFNKLFEHGPPWKLEKLKCLLHYFWRVTQNMPKGVLTLRRFTLPDQWRPNWTESQTPMCSLHVNKNTTIEDMAGLLQIDFANEFILCKRMNVFFYLAVNNNTGRDNWGRRLCHVVAMDAICFSNPCDQYFPACIGRELDKAFTCFRLPRSYEQRVYGIATGNWGCGAFRGNKELKAIIQIMAASEARRPLAYATWHDQNLMDSLWTVYECLLRQQATVRDISKYLLEYVTRRPQLSLFDFIRTTPISSLQIKP
;
A
#
# COMPACT_ATOMS: atom_id res chain seq x y z
N MET A 1 14.41 -54.31 36.89
CA MET A 1 14.82 -52.90 37.02
C MET A 1 15.02 -52.35 35.62
N ALA A 2 13.98 -51.75 35.05
CA ALA A 2 14.06 -51.09 33.75
C ALA A 2 14.39 -49.62 34.00
N HIS A 3 15.55 -49.19 33.54
CA HIS A 3 15.91 -47.77 33.46
C HIS A 3 15.02 -47.13 32.38
N GLN A 4 14.12 -46.24 32.78
CA GLN A 4 13.48 -45.29 31.88
C GLN A 4 14.41 -44.09 31.75
N ASP A 5 15.03 -43.96 30.57
CA ASP A 5 15.69 -42.74 30.11
C ASP A 5 14.65 -41.61 30.01
N SER A 6 14.74 -40.63 30.89
CA SER A 6 14.05 -39.35 30.75
C SER A 6 14.79 -38.51 29.70
N SER A 7 14.45 -38.70 28.43
CA SER A 7 14.84 -37.76 27.38
C SER A 7 14.11 -36.44 27.62
N LEU A 8 14.87 -35.40 27.97
CA LEU A 8 14.44 -34.00 27.93
C LEU A 8 14.02 -33.69 26.49
N GLN A 9 12.73 -33.71 26.21
CA GLN A 9 12.19 -33.06 25.01
C GLN A 9 12.51 -31.57 25.13
N ALA A 10 13.50 -31.10 24.37
CA ALA A 10 13.72 -29.69 24.18
C ALA A 10 12.41 -29.10 23.63
N THR A 11 11.74 -28.28 24.45
CA THR A 11 10.54 -27.57 24.02
C THR A 11 10.93 -26.67 22.85
N GLU A 12 10.24 -26.82 21.72
CA GLU A 12 10.49 -25.95 20.56
C GLU A 12 10.36 -24.48 20.98
N PRO A 13 11.27 -23.60 20.54
CA PRO A 13 11.25 -22.21 20.95
C PRO A 13 9.95 -21.56 20.45
N ALA A 14 9.17 -21.03 21.40
CA ALA A 14 7.85 -20.46 21.13
C ALA A 14 7.89 -19.45 19.96
N GLU A 15 6.94 -19.61 19.03
CA GLU A 15 6.91 -18.91 17.73
C GLU A 15 6.59 -17.42 17.84
N PHE A 16 5.92 -17.01 18.94
CA PHE A 16 5.58 -15.63 19.22
C PHE A 16 5.78 -15.29 20.70
N ARG A 17 5.67 -14.00 21.02
CA ARG A 17 5.63 -13.45 22.38
C ARG A 17 4.45 -12.46 22.51
N GLY A 18 3.95 -12.31 23.73
CA GLY A 18 2.87 -11.39 24.05
C GLY A 18 1.48 -11.92 23.80
N VAL A 19 0.57 -11.03 23.41
CA VAL A 19 -0.85 -11.38 23.22
C VAL A 19 -0.98 -12.31 22.01
N PRO A 20 -1.77 -13.40 22.06
CA PRO A 20 -2.05 -14.22 20.88
C PRO A 20 -2.60 -13.39 19.73
N LEU A 21 -2.20 -13.69 18.49
CA LEU A 21 -2.65 -12.92 17.31
C LEU A 21 -4.18 -12.91 17.18
N ASP A 22 -4.81 -14.05 17.47
CA ASP A 22 -6.27 -14.18 17.45
C ASP A 22 -6.97 -13.27 18.47
N ASP A 23 -6.32 -12.91 19.57
CA ASP A 23 -6.92 -12.04 20.59
C ASP A 23 -6.83 -10.56 20.21
N ILE A 24 -6.07 -10.21 19.17
CA ILE A 24 -6.01 -8.85 18.65
C ILE A 24 -7.33 -8.51 17.91
N PRO A 25 -8.03 -7.43 18.30
CA PRO A 25 -9.19 -6.96 17.57
C PRO A 25 -8.87 -6.72 16.09
N ASN A 26 -9.72 -7.23 15.19
CA ASN A 26 -9.50 -7.16 13.74
C ASN A 26 -10.82 -6.88 12.99
N LEU A 27 -10.68 -6.48 11.72
CA LEU A 27 -11.79 -6.09 10.85
C LEU A 27 -12.78 -7.24 10.56
N PHE A 28 -12.37 -8.50 10.70
CA PHE A 28 -13.27 -9.63 10.46
C PHE A 28 -14.18 -9.90 11.65
N LYS A 29 -13.67 -9.70 12.87
CA LYS A 29 -14.44 -9.85 14.11
C LYS A 29 -15.39 -8.68 14.37
N GLN A 30 -14.98 -7.47 13.98
CA GLN A 30 -15.76 -6.24 14.20
C GLN A 30 -15.77 -5.35 12.93
N PRO A 31 -16.43 -5.80 11.84
CA PRO A 31 -16.42 -5.10 10.55
C PRO A 31 -17.06 -3.71 10.68
N PRO A 32 -16.44 -2.66 10.12
CA PRO A 32 -16.83 -1.27 10.34
C PRO A 32 -18.28 -1.01 9.90
N LEU A 33 -19.07 -0.38 10.78
CA LEU A 33 -20.33 0.26 10.41
C LEU A 33 -19.95 1.61 9.80
N LEU A 34 -19.87 1.65 8.48
CA LEU A 34 -19.56 2.87 7.75
C LEU A 34 -20.84 3.61 7.48
N VAL A 35 -20.74 4.94 7.46
CA VAL A 35 -21.78 5.81 6.89
C VAL A 35 -22.06 5.34 5.47
N ASP A 36 -23.33 5.24 5.09
CA ASP A 36 -23.71 4.84 3.75
C ASP A 36 -23.13 5.81 2.72
N MET A 37 -22.74 5.28 1.55
CA MET A 37 -22.05 6.08 0.54
C MET A 37 -22.85 7.32 0.12
N GLN A 38 -24.17 7.19 0.08
CA GLN A 38 -25.10 8.27 -0.25
C GLN A 38 -25.14 9.40 0.80
N ASP A 39 -24.69 9.12 2.03
CA ASP A 39 -24.75 10.03 3.17
C ASP A 39 -23.41 10.71 3.47
N ILE A 40 -22.39 10.44 2.67
CA ILE A 40 -21.11 11.14 2.76
C ILE A 40 -21.30 12.58 2.31
N ARG A 41 -20.84 13.52 3.13
CA ARG A 41 -20.89 14.97 2.89
C ARG A 41 -19.49 15.61 2.85
N ASP A 42 -18.43 14.80 2.88
CA ASP A 42 -17.05 15.29 2.84
C ASP A 42 -16.70 15.77 1.42
N PRO A 43 -16.55 17.09 1.18
CA PRO A 43 -16.23 17.61 -0.14
C PRO A 43 -14.83 17.18 -0.62
N ALA A 44 -13.98 16.67 0.27
CA ALA A 44 -12.66 16.16 -0.08
C ALA A 44 -12.69 14.69 -0.54
N HIS A 45 -13.85 14.02 -0.49
CA HIS A 45 -14.04 12.64 -0.93
C HIS A 45 -14.75 12.59 -2.28
N ALA A 46 -14.02 12.26 -3.34
CA ALA A 46 -14.55 12.07 -4.69
C ALA A 46 -14.96 10.61 -4.97
N PHE A 47 -16.00 10.43 -5.78
CA PHE A 47 -16.54 9.11 -6.17
C PHE A 47 -16.62 9.02 -7.70
N LEU A 48 -16.04 7.98 -8.28
CA LEU A 48 -16.19 7.67 -9.71
C LEU A 48 -17.32 6.67 -9.99
N ILE A 49 -18.06 6.29 -8.95
CA ILE A 49 -19.18 5.36 -8.99
C ILE A 49 -20.40 5.97 -8.33
N LYS A 50 -21.59 5.55 -8.75
CA LYS A 50 -22.82 5.93 -8.04
C LYS A 50 -22.84 5.34 -6.63
N PRO A 51 -23.38 6.07 -5.64
CA PRO A 51 -23.64 5.50 -4.32
C PRO A 51 -24.50 4.24 -4.42
N PHE A 52 -24.07 3.17 -3.76
CA PHE A 52 -24.84 1.94 -3.63
C PHE A 52 -24.56 1.28 -2.27
N ALA A 53 -25.45 0.37 -1.86
CA ALA A 53 -25.25 -0.48 -0.70
C ALA A 53 -24.86 -1.88 -1.17
N TYR A 54 -23.75 -2.40 -0.66
CA TYR A 54 -23.33 -3.76 -0.97
C TYR A 54 -24.26 -4.77 -0.30
N ASP A 55 -24.83 -5.66 -1.11
CA ASP A 55 -25.71 -6.75 -0.68
C ASP A 55 -24.93 -8.08 -0.77
N PRO A 56 -24.56 -8.71 0.36
CA PRO A 56 -23.87 -10.00 0.36
C PRO A 56 -24.65 -11.13 -0.32
N SER A 57 -25.99 -11.03 -0.44
CA SER A 57 -26.83 -11.99 -1.17
C SER A 57 -26.77 -11.81 -2.68
N LYS A 58 -26.29 -10.63 -3.14
CA LYS A 58 -26.06 -10.28 -4.54
C LYS A 58 -24.61 -9.82 -4.73
N PRO A 59 -23.62 -10.70 -4.48
CA PRO A 59 -22.20 -10.36 -4.59
C PRO A 59 -21.79 -9.98 -6.02
N ASP A 60 -22.68 -10.25 -6.98
CA ASP A 60 -22.54 -10.02 -8.41
C ASP A 60 -23.05 -8.67 -8.91
N ASN A 61 -23.53 -7.78 -8.04
CA ASN A 61 -23.91 -6.43 -8.46
C ASN A 61 -22.66 -5.59 -8.70
N GLU A 62 -22.52 -5.09 -9.92
CA GLU A 62 -21.39 -4.26 -10.31
C GLU A 62 -21.63 -2.79 -9.96
N PRO A 63 -20.64 -2.07 -9.38
CA PRO A 63 -20.77 -0.64 -9.15
C PRO A 63 -20.90 0.13 -10.47
N GLU A 64 -21.98 0.88 -10.63
CA GLU A 64 -22.20 1.71 -11.81
C GLU A 64 -21.27 2.94 -11.81
N PRO A 65 -20.74 3.36 -12.99
CA PRO A 65 -20.03 4.63 -13.12
C PRO A 65 -20.87 5.82 -12.64
N ILE A 66 -20.21 6.88 -12.16
CA ILE A 66 -20.86 8.06 -11.58
C ILE A 66 -21.84 8.76 -12.53
N HIS A 67 -21.55 8.74 -13.84
CA HIS A 67 -22.42 9.30 -14.87
C HIS A 67 -23.21 8.22 -15.61
N ALA A 68 -24.27 8.63 -16.28
CA ALA A 68 -25.10 7.72 -17.08
C ALA A 68 -24.30 7.12 -18.25
N ALA A 69 -24.73 5.94 -18.71
CA ALA A 69 -24.10 5.28 -19.86
C ALA A 69 -24.07 6.20 -21.09
N GLY A 70 -22.91 6.25 -21.76
CA GLY A 70 -22.67 7.12 -22.91
C GLY A 70 -22.34 8.58 -22.57
N VAL A 71 -22.26 8.94 -21.29
CA VAL A 71 -21.87 10.30 -20.85
C VAL A 71 -20.48 10.27 -20.24
N TYR A 72 -19.51 10.87 -20.94
CA TYR A 72 -18.17 11.13 -20.41
C TYR A 72 -18.01 12.63 -20.13
N VAL A 73 -17.57 12.96 -18.91
CA VAL A 73 -17.31 14.32 -18.46
C VAL A 73 -15.80 14.52 -18.36
N ASP A 74 -15.23 15.16 -19.38
CA ASP A 74 -13.77 15.38 -19.44
C ASP A 74 -13.29 16.43 -18.44
N LYS A 75 -12.07 16.22 -17.94
CA LYS A 75 -11.35 17.18 -17.09
C LYS A 75 -9.87 17.17 -17.48
N TRP A 76 -9.45 18.24 -18.15
CA TRP A 76 -8.06 18.47 -18.55
C TRP A 76 -7.47 19.66 -17.78
N ASP A 77 -7.34 19.49 -16.47
CA ASP A 77 -6.81 20.50 -15.57
C ASP A 77 -5.63 19.95 -14.77
N ASP A 78 -5.21 20.69 -13.75
CA ASP A 78 -4.18 20.23 -12.83
C ASP A 78 -4.75 19.44 -11.65
N ASP A 79 -6.05 19.36 -11.42
CA ASP A 79 -6.62 18.64 -10.28
C ASP A 79 -7.01 17.20 -10.58
N HIS A 80 -6.96 16.79 -11.85
CA HIS A 80 -7.37 15.47 -12.32
C HIS A 80 -6.30 14.78 -13.15
N VAL A 81 -6.38 13.45 -13.21
CA VAL A 81 -5.56 12.62 -14.08
C VAL A 81 -5.95 12.90 -15.53
N ARG A 82 -5.01 13.38 -16.34
CA ARG A 82 -5.24 13.46 -17.79
C ARG A 82 -5.42 12.08 -18.40
N LEU A 83 -6.62 11.77 -18.86
CA LEU A 83 -6.97 10.50 -19.51
C LEU A 83 -6.63 10.52 -21.02
N PRO A 84 -6.32 9.36 -21.62
CA PRO A 84 -5.95 9.29 -23.04
C PRO A 84 -7.09 9.67 -24.01
N CYS A 85 -8.35 9.51 -23.58
CA CYS A 85 -9.56 9.81 -24.34
C CYS A 85 -9.94 11.30 -24.38
N SER A 86 -9.26 12.16 -23.62
CA SER A 86 -9.54 13.59 -23.63
C SER A 86 -9.29 14.19 -25.02
N PRO A 87 -10.17 15.08 -25.52
CA PRO A 87 -9.95 15.80 -26.78
C PRO A 87 -8.72 16.71 -26.73
N TYR A 88 -8.22 17.05 -25.53
CA TYR A 88 -7.01 17.85 -25.31
C TYR A 88 -5.72 17.03 -25.30
N ASN A 89 -5.80 15.70 -25.40
CA ASN A 89 -4.64 14.86 -25.64
C ASN A 89 -4.26 14.96 -27.13
N LEU A 90 -3.38 15.92 -27.45
CA LEU A 90 -3.03 16.25 -28.83
C LEU A 90 -1.68 15.65 -29.25
N THR A 91 -1.57 15.39 -30.55
CA THR A 91 -0.29 15.12 -31.22
C THR A 91 0.53 16.40 -31.39
N ASN A 92 1.81 16.28 -31.80
CA ASN A 92 2.65 17.44 -32.15
C ASN A 92 2.08 18.33 -33.27
N LYS A 93 1.11 17.81 -34.05
CA LYS A 93 0.39 18.54 -35.09
C LYS A 93 -0.96 19.10 -34.61
N ASN A 94 -1.20 19.14 -33.29
CA ASN A 94 -2.43 19.60 -32.66
C ASN A 94 -3.72 18.83 -33.05
N ASN A 95 -3.57 17.60 -33.54
CA ASN A 95 -4.71 16.71 -33.79
C ASN A 95 -5.01 15.85 -32.55
N PRO A 96 -6.30 15.59 -32.23
CA PRO A 96 -6.69 14.65 -31.17
C PRO A 96 -6.02 13.29 -31.37
N LYS A 97 -5.36 12.81 -30.31
CA LYS A 97 -4.58 11.58 -30.32
C LYS A 97 -5.46 10.34 -30.10
N TRP A 98 -6.66 10.51 -29.55
CA TRP A 98 -7.54 9.39 -29.19
C TRP A 98 -7.93 8.53 -30.40
N SER A 99 -8.25 9.11 -31.55
CA SER A 99 -8.58 8.33 -32.76
C SER A 99 -7.41 7.49 -33.27
N ILE A 100 -6.17 8.00 -33.14
CA ILE A 100 -4.95 7.26 -33.48
C ILE A 100 -4.79 6.06 -32.53
N ILE A 101 -4.99 6.29 -31.23
CA ILE A 101 -4.91 5.24 -30.21
C ILE A 101 -5.98 4.18 -30.47
N GLN A 102 -7.22 4.58 -30.72
CA GLN A 102 -8.32 3.66 -31.00
C GLN A 102 -8.04 2.80 -32.23
N ASN A 103 -7.59 3.41 -33.34
CA ASN A 103 -7.27 2.66 -34.56
C ASN A 103 -6.16 1.63 -34.35
N ALA A 104 -5.09 2.00 -33.62
CA ALA A 104 -3.99 1.09 -33.32
C ALA A 104 -4.45 -0.09 -32.45
N LEU A 105 -5.24 0.19 -31.41
CA LEU A 105 -5.78 -0.83 -30.51
C LEU A 105 -6.79 -1.75 -31.21
N ILE A 106 -7.69 -1.21 -32.04
CA ILE A 106 -8.67 -2.00 -32.82
C ILE A 106 -7.94 -2.93 -33.79
N TYR A 107 -6.89 -2.44 -34.45
CA TYR A 107 -6.08 -3.27 -35.35
C TYR A 107 -5.39 -4.42 -34.60
N LEU A 108 -4.81 -4.16 -33.42
CA LEU A 108 -4.25 -5.22 -32.58
C LEU A 108 -5.33 -6.21 -32.14
N GLN A 109 -6.50 -5.73 -31.74
CA GLN A 109 -7.62 -6.58 -31.33
C GLN A 109 -8.07 -7.51 -32.46
N GLN A 110 -8.14 -7.01 -33.69
CA GLN A 110 -8.45 -7.81 -34.87
C GLN A 110 -7.42 -8.94 -35.06
N LYS A 111 -6.12 -8.63 -34.97
CA LYS A 111 -5.06 -9.64 -35.04
C LYS A 111 -5.17 -10.70 -33.94
N CYS A 112 -5.60 -10.32 -32.74
CA CYS A 112 -5.85 -11.29 -31.67
C CYS A 112 -7.03 -12.21 -32.00
N VAL A 113 -8.12 -11.68 -32.55
CA VAL A 113 -9.31 -12.47 -32.97
C VAL A 113 -8.95 -13.45 -34.09
N GLU A 114 -8.12 -13.01 -35.04
CA GLU A 114 -7.60 -13.84 -36.13
C GLU A 114 -6.52 -14.84 -35.66
N ASN A 115 -6.13 -14.80 -34.38
CA ASN A 115 -5.06 -15.60 -33.76
C ASN A 115 -3.69 -15.45 -34.44
N ILE A 116 -3.41 -14.27 -35.00
CA ILE A 116 -2.13 -13.95 -35.66
C ILE A 116 -1.31 -12.90 -34.90
N ALA A 117 -1.80 -12.41 -33.76
CA ALA A 117 -1.09 -11.42 -32.95
C ALA A 117 0.23 -11.97 -32.37
N SER A 118 1.24 -11.12 -32.38
CA SER A 118 2.57 -11.35 -31.85
C SER A 118 2.98 -10.24 -30.89
N VAL A 119 4.08 -10.44 -30.16
CA VAL A 119 4.64 -9.41 -29.30
C VAL A 119 5.14 -8.18 -30.08
N TYR A 120 5.51 -8.35 -31.36
CA TYR A 120 5.84 -7.25 -32.26
C TYR A 120 4.64 -6.36 -32.55
N ASP A 121 3.43 -6.94 -32.67
CA ASP A 121 2.22 -6.16 -32.86
C ASP A 121 1.86 -5.33 -31.61
N ILE A 122 2.13 -5.87 -30.41
CA ILE A 122 2.00 -5.12 -29.16
C ILE A 122 2.98 -3.94 -29.16
N LYS A 123 4.24 -4.18 -29.55
CA LYS A 123 5.26 -3.12 -29.68
C LYS A 123 4.81 -2.03 -30.64
N GLU A 124 4.46 -2.41 -31.87
CA GLU A 124 4.03 -1.49 -32.93
C GLU A 124 2.83 -0.66 -32.47
N THR A 125 1.88 -1.29 -31.77
CA THR A 125 0.72 -0.60 -31.20
C THR A 125 1.14 0.46 -30.17
N ILE A 126 2.02 0.13 -29.23
CA ILE A 126 2.53 1.09 -28.23
C ILE A 126 3.27 2.24 -28.92
N GLU A 127 4.11 1.94 -29.90
CA GLU A 127 4.89 2.93 -30.66
C GLU A 127 3.98 3.86 -31.46
N ASN A 128 2.98 3.32 -32.17
CA ASN A 128 1.99 4.11 -32.92
C ASN A 128 1.15 5.00 -32.00
N CYS A 129 0.73 4.47 -30.85
CA CYS A 129 0.04 5.22 -29.81
C CYS A 129 0.90 6.34 -29.20
N ASN A 130 2.22 6.33 -29.36
CA ASN A 130 3.10 7.30 -28.70
C ASN A 130 3.93 8.17 -29.67
N GLY A 131 4.04 7.77 -30.94
CA GLY A 131 4.88 8.45 -31.93
C GLY A 131 6.38 8.36 -31.63
N ALA A 132 6.80 7.32 -30.91
CA ALA A 132 8.19 7.12 -30.50
C ALA A 132 8.51 5.62 -30.42
N GLN A 133 9.79 5.27 -30.51
CA GLN A 133 10.29 3.91 -30.36
C GLN A 133 10.30 3.48 -28.88
N PHE A 134 10.02 2.21 -28.61
CA PHE A 134 10.00 1.64 -27.26
C PHE A 134 10.84 0.37 -27.20
N ASP A 135 11.62 0.22 -26.12
CA ASP A 135 12.22 -1.06 -25.77
C ASP A 135 11.20 -1.89 -24.96
N ILE A 136 10.86 -3.07 -25.49
CA ILE A 136 9.98 -4.04 -24.85
C ILE A 136 10.65 -5.38 -24.58
N GLY A 137 11.98 -5.43 -24.56
CA GLY A 137 12.73 -6.68 -24.53
C GLY A 137 12.45 -7.57 -23.33
N CYS A 138 12.05 -7.02 -22.18
CA CYS A 138 11.60 -7.83 -21.04
C CYS A 138 10.23 -8.49 -21.29
N LEU A 139 9.31 -7.80 -21.95
CA LEU A 139 8.00 -8.35 -22.34
C LEU A 139 8.15 -9.41 -23.44
N GLU A 140 8.98 -9.14 -24.44
CA GLU A 140 9.33 -10.11 -25.48
C GLU A 140 9.95 -11.37 -24.89
N HIS A 141 10.94 -11.22 -24.01
CA HIS A 141 11.55 -12.36 -23.33
C HIS A 141 10.53 -13.16 -22.52
N LEU A 142 9.63 -12.50 -21.78
CA LEU A 142 8.59 -13.19 -21.03
C LEU A 142 7.67 -14.02 -21.94
N LEU A 143 7.11 -13.39 -22.97
CA LEU A 143 6.08 -14.00 -23.80
C LEU A 143 6.64 -15.07 -24.74
N ASP A 144 7.82 -14.86 -25.33
CA ASP A 144 8.35 -15.75 -26.36
C ASP A 144 9.42 -16.73 -25.85
N LYS A 145 10.00 -16.52 -24.66
CA LYS A 145 11.09 -17.39 -24.12
C LYS A 145 10.77 -18.04 -22.78
N VAL A 146 9.88 -17.46 -21.98
CA VAL A 146 9.61 -17.93 -20.60
C VAL A 146 8.24 -18.60 -20.49
N TYR A 147 7.20 -18.02 -21.06
CA TYR A 147 5.88 -18.64 -21.10
C TYR A 147 5.89 -19.90 -21.97
N LYS A 148 5.15 -20.90 -21.50
CA LYS A 148 4.83 -22.08 -22.31
C LYS A 148 3.89 -21.70 -23.44
N GLU A 149 3.80 -22.57 -24.45
CA GLU A 149 2.99 -22.34 -25.64
C GLU A 149 1.51 -22.09 -25.31
N ASP A 150 0.95 -22.83 -24.36
CA ASP A 150 -0.42 -22.69 -23.87
C ASP A 150 -0.64 -21.40 -23.07
N GLU A 151 0.30 -21.03 -22.18
CA GLU A 151 0.26 -19.77 -21.43
C GLU A 151 0.32 -18.55 -22.36
N ARG A 152 1.23 -18.61 -23.34
CA ARG A 152 1.38 -17.58 -24.37
C ARG A 152 0.14 -17.48 -25.24
N ALA A 153 -0.39 -18.61 -25.72
CA ALA A 153 -1.63 -18.64 -26.51
C ALA A 153 -2.81 -18.09 -25.72
N HIS A 154 -2.95 -18.45 -24.43
CA HIS A 154 -3.99 -17.90 -23.57
C HIS A 154 -3.86 -16.38 -23.41
N PHE A 155 -2.65 -15.88 -23.18
CA PHE A 155 -2.41 -14.44 -23.09
C PHE A 155 -2.83 -13.73 -24.39
N MET A 156 -2.37 -14.19 -25.55
CA MET A 156 -2.62 -13.52 -26.83
C MET A 156 -4.08 -13.58 -27.28
N THR A 157 -4.79 -14.67 -26.97
CA THR A 157 -6.15 -14.93 -27.50
C THR A 157 -7.28 -14.64 -26.51
N LYS A 158 -6.98 -14.53 -25.20
CA LYS A 158 -7.99 -14.28 -24.15
C LYS A 158 -7.68 -13.05 -23.31
N VAL A 159 -6.46 -12.89 -22.83
CA VAL A 159 -6.13 -11.80 -21.90
C VAL A 159 -5.93 -10.48 -22.63
N LEU A 160 -5.11 -10.48 -23.69
CA LEU A 160 -4.78 -9.27 -24.46
C LEU A 160 -6.01 -8.62 -25.12
N PRO A 161 -6.95 -9.34 -25.77
CA PRO A 161 -8.17 -8.74 -26.33
C PRO A 161 -9.03 -8.01 -25.29
N GLU A 162 -9.14 -8.57 -24.09
CA GLU A 162 -9.90 -7.98 -23.00
C GLU A 162 -9.17 -6.76 -22.40
N MET A 163 -7.84 -6.80 -22.29
CA MET A 163 -7.05 -5.61 -21.95
C MET A 163 -7.26 -4.48 -22.97
N ILE A 164 -7.30 -4.81 -24.26
CA ILE A 164 -7.60 -3.83 -25.31
C ILE A 164 -9.01 -3.28 -25.14
N SER A 165 -10.01 -4.14 -24.90
CA SER A 165 -11.39 -3.73 -24.61
C SER A 165 -11.48 -2.77 -23.43
N PHE A 166 -10.78 -3.08 -22.33
CA PHE A 166 -10.69 -2.21 -21.16
C PHE A 166 -10.09 -0.84 -21.46
N ALA A 167 -9.05 -0.78 -22.30
CA ALA A 167 -8.42 0.47 -22.70
C ALA A 167 -9.28 1.30 -23.67
N LEU A 168 -9.91 0.65 -24.66
CA LEU A 168 -10.79 1.30 -25.64
C LEU A 168 -12.04 1.91 -25.00
N ASN A 169 -12.58 1.27 -23.95
CA ASN A 169 -13.79 1.70 -23.26
C ASN A 169 -13.52 2.53 -22.00
N VAL A 170 -12.33 3.15 -21.89
CA VAL A 170 -11.95 3.92 -20.68
C VAL A 170 -12.89 5.09 -20.39
N ASP A 171 -13.46 5.72 -21.41
CA ASP A 171 -14.44 6.82 -21.30
C ASP A 171 -15.82 6.34 -20.81
N THR A 172 -16.17 5.08 -21.10
CA THR A 172 -17.42 4.44 -20.66
C THR A 172 -17.28 3.86 -19.26
N ILE A 173 -16.10 3.35 -18.91
CA ILE A 173 -15.82 2.74 -17.60
C ILE A 173 -15.45 3.82 -16.56
N CYS A 174 -14.58 4.74 -16.92
CA CYS A 174 -14.18 5.91 -16.13
C CYS A 174 -14.84 7.16 -16.73
N THR A 175 -16.14 7.32 -16.47
CA THR A 175 -16.95 8.41 -17.06
C THR A 175 -16.52 9.81 -16.65
N GLU A 176 -15.64 9.93 -15.66
CA GLU A 176 -14.86 11.15 -15.41
C GLU A 176 -13.43 10.78 -14.99
N PRO A 177 -12.45 11.68 -15.17
CA PRO A 177 -11.10 11.46 -14.71
C PRO A 177 -10.94 11.37 -13.18
N PRO A 178 -10.08 10.45 -12.67
CA PRO A 178 -9.69 10.42 -11.27
C PRO A 178 -9.07 11.75 -10.78
N ILE A 179 -9.39 12.18 -9.56
CA ILE A 179 -8.70 13.33 -8.93
C ILE A 179 -7.25 13.01 -8.58
N LEU A 180 -6.39 14.03 -8.59
CA LEU A 180 -5.02 13.93 -8.07
C LEU A 180 -5.00 14.13 -6.55
N LEU A 181 -4.42 13.16 -5.84
CA LEU A 181 -4.19 13.25 -4.39
C LEU A 181 -2.93 14.09 -4.11
N ARG A 182 -3.07 15.42 -4.18
CA ARG A 182 -1.99 16.43 -4.09
C ARG A 182 -1.43 16.65 -2.68
N ILE A 183 -0.19 17.12 -2.60
CA ILE A 183 0.45 17.55 -1.35
C ILE A 183 -0.31 18.69 -0.67
N GLY A 184 -0.32 18.68 0.67
CA GLY A 184 -1.04 19.66 1.49
C GLY A 184 -2.54 19.42 1.64
N GLY A 185 -3.14 18.52 0.84
CA GLY A 185 -4.57 18.21 0.90
C GLY A 185 -4.90 16.85 1.53
N ASN A 186 -5.88 16.84 2.42
CA ASN A 186 -6.61 15.62 2.78
C ASN A 186 -7.65 15.37 1.68
N ARG A 187 -7.52 14.27 0.93
CA ARG A 187 -8.44 13.92 -0.17
C ARG A 187 -8.64 12.42 -0.23
N ALA A 188 -9.79 11.98 -0.70
CA ALA A 188 -10.09 10.58 -0.94
C ALA A 188 -10.75 10.37 -2.30
N LEU A 189 -10.50 9.20 -2.90
CA LEU A 189 -11.09 8.76 -4.15
C LEU A 189 -11.63 7.35 -3.97
N THR A 190 -12.91 7.15 -4.29
CA THR A 190 -13.55 5.84 -4.30
C THR A 190 -13.99 5.49 -5.72
N PHE A 191 -13.64 4.29 -6.18
CA PHE A 191 -13.84 3.83 -7.55
C PHE A 191 -13.92 2.30 -7.61
N SER A 192 -14.45 1.73 -8.69
CA SER A 192 -14.61 0.28 -8.81
C SER A 192 -13.30 -0.44 -9.17
N GLN A 193 -13.23 -1.73 -8.87
CA GLN A 193 -12.12 -2.57 -9.34
C GLN A 193 -12.06 -2.64 -10.89
N ARG A 194 -13.18 -2.44 -11.59
CA ARG A 194 -13.23 -2.35 -13.07
C ARG A 194 -12.62 -1.08 -13.61
N GLN A 195 -12.88 0.05 -12.95
CA GLN A 195 -12.19 1.30 -13.24
C GLN A 195 -10.68 1.15 -13.03
N ALA A 196 -10.25 0.46 -11.97
CA ALA A 196 -8.83 0.13 -11.77
C ALA A 196 -8.25 -0.70 -12.92
N ALA A 197 -8.95 -1.77 -13.36
CA ALA A 197 -8.51 -2.63 -14.45
C ALA A 197 -8.38 -1.86 -15.78
N SER A 198 -9.35 -0.98 -16.09
CA SER A 198 -9.31 -0.11 -17.27
C SER A 198 -8.14 0.86 -17.25
N LEU A 199 -7.92 1.54 -16.12
CA LEU A 199 -6.77 2.44 -15.96
C LEU A 199 -5.44 1.69 -16.05
N LEU A 200 -5.32 0.49 -15.48
CA LEU A 200 -4.12 -0.33 -15.59
C LEU A 200 -3.90 -0.85 -17.02
N ALA A 201 -4.96 -1.17 -17.76
CA ALA A 201 -4.84 -1.53 -19.17
C ALA A 201 -4.31 -0.35 -20.01
N CYS A 202 -4.80 0.87 -19.76
CA CYS A 202 -4.22 2.07 -20.36
C CYS A 202 -2.74 2.25 -20.01
N ALA A 203 -2.33 1.92 -18.77
CA ALA A 203 -0.94 1.98 -18.34
C ALA A 203 -0.05 0.93 -19.04
N PHE A 204 -0.57 -0.28 -19.26
CA PHE A 204 0.09 -1.33 -20.03
C PHE A 204 0.41 -0.86 -21.46
N PHE A 205 -0.58 -0.29 -22.16
CA PHE A 205 -0.37 0.27 -23.51
C PHE A 205 0.34 1.63 -23.52
N CYS A 206 0.80 2.11 -22.36
CA CYS A 206 1.52 3.37 -22.20
C CYS A 206 0.74 4.59 -22.74
N LEU A 207 -0.56 4.65 -22.48
CA LEU A 207 -1.46 5.64 -23.08
C LEU A 207 -1.54 6.95 -22.29
N PHE A 208 -1.13 6.97 -21.02
CA PHE A 208 -1.28 8.18 -20.20
C PHE A 208 -0.35 9.29 -20.71
N PRO A 209 -0.89 10.48 -21.03
CA PRO A 209 -0.08 11.64 -21.39
C PRO A 209 0.69 12.15 -20.18
N ARG A 210 1.71 12.99 -20.43
CA ARG A 210 2.46 13.66 -19.36
C ARG A 210 1.54 14.63 -18.60
N GLN A 211 1.57 14.54 -17.27
CA GLN A 211 0.96 15.53 -16.39
C GLN A 211 1.81 16.81 -16.37
N SER A 212 1.20 18.00 -16.19
CA SER A 212 1.95 19.27 -16.05
C SER A 212 2.98 19.20 -14.92
N HIS A 213 2.67 18.41 -13.88
CA HIS A 213 3.46 18.22 -12.68
C HIS A 213 4.32 16.94 -12.75
N GLY A 214 4.81 16.57 -13.94
CA GLY A 214 5.47 15.28 -14.20
C GLY A 214 6.70 14.96 -13.33
N HIS A 215 7.31 15.97 -12.66
CA HIS A 215 8.40 15.74 -11.71
C HIS A 215 7.94 15.31 -10.32
N THR A 216 6.67 15.56 -9.97
CA THR A 216 6.11 15.28 -8.64
C THR A 216 5.43 13.92 -8.56
N TYR A 217 5.00 13.36 -9.69
CA TYR A 217 4.31 12.07 -9.78
C TYR A 217 5.12 11.05 -10.58
N GLN A 218 5.12 9.80 -10.13
CA GLN A 218 5.71 8.72 -10.92
C GLN A 218 4.87 8.43 -12.17
N SER A 219 5.55 8.02 -13.25
CA SER A 219 4.86 7.51 -14.43
C SER A 219 4.11 6.23 -14.07
N ILE A 220 2.82 6.18 -14.40
CA ILE A 220 2.01 4.96 -14.31
C ILE A 220 2.25 4.02 -15.51
N ASN A 221 2.69 4.55 -16.65
CA ASN A 221 2.94 3.76 -17.87
C ASN A 221 4.02 2.70 -17.67
N PHE A 222 3.84 1.53 -18.27
CA PHE A 222 4.67 0.35 -18.04
C PHE A 222 5.96 0.33 -18.87
N ASN A 223 6.27 1.38 -19.62
CA ASN A 223 7.43 1.44 -20.51
C ASN A 223 8.74 1.06 -19.81
N LYS A 224 8.98 1.54 -18.57
CA LYS A 224 10.17 1.19 -17.78
C LYS A 224 10.20 -0.27 -17.31
N LEU A 225 9.05 -0.91 -17.19
CA LEU A 225 8.94 -2.32 -16.85
C LEU A 225 9.23 -3.22 -18.06
N PHE A 226 8.85 -2.79 -19.27
CA PHE A 226 9.08 -3.55 -20.50
C PHE A 226 10.53 -3.51 -20.99
N GLU A 227 11.27 -2.42 -20.70
CA GLU A 227 12.69 -2.29 -21.03
C GLU A 227 13.52 -3.44 -20.44
N HIS A 228 14.56 -3.85 -21.17
CA HIS A 228 15.55 -4.80 -20.64
C HIS A 228 16.06 -4.36 -19.26
N GLY A 229 16.40 -5.33 -18.42
CA GLY A 229 16.82 -5.01 -17.07
C GLY A 229 17.05 -6.24 -16.20
N PRO A 230 17.20 -6.01 -14.89
CA PRO A 230 17.51 -7.07 -13.94
C PRO A 230 16.38 -8.11 -13.84
N PRO A 231 16.68 -9.35 -13.40
CA PRO A 231 15.71 -10.46 -13.39
C PRO A 231 14.41 -10.18 -12.63
N TRP A 232 14.44 -9.34 -11.59
CA TRP A 232 13.23 -9.00 -10.83
C TRP A 232 12.17 -8.23 -11.65
N LYS A 233 12.55 -7.57 -12.76
CA LYS A 233 11.56 -6.94 -13.66
C LYS A 233 10.65 -7.99 -14.29
N LEU A 234 11.23 -9.12 -14.70
CA LEU A 234 10.50 -10.24 -15.29
C LEU A 234 9.45 -10.78 -14.31
N GLU A 235 9.83 -10.96 -13.05
CA GLU A 235 8.91 -11.45 -12.00
C GLU A 235 7.80 -10.43 -11.69
N LYS A 236 8.11 -9.11 -11.68
CA LYS A 236 7.08 -8.07 -11.56
C LYS A 236 6.08 -8.12 -12.72
N LEU A 237 6.58 -8.33 -13.94
CA LEU A 237 5.74 -8.43 -15.12
C LEU A 237 4.84 -9.68 -15.05
N LYS A 238 5.36 -10.84 -14.62
CA LYS A 238 4.55 -12.04 -14.36
C LYS A 238 3.40 -11.76 -13.39
N CYS A 239 3.68 -11.08 -12.27
CA CYS A 239 2.64 -10.72 -11.29
C CYS A 239 1.55 -9.82 -11.90
N LEU A 240 1.94 -8.83 -12.71
CA LEU A 240 0.99 -7.92 -13.37
C LEU A 240 0.18 -8.59 -14.47
N LEU A 241 0.79 -9.43 -15.29
CA LEU A 241 0.06 -10.20 -16.31
C LEU A 241 -0.86 -11.23 -15.68
N HIS A 242 -0.48 -11.82 -14.55
CA HIS A 242 -1.36 -12.69 -13.78
C HIS A 242 -2.56 -11.92 -13.18
N TYR A 243 -2.38 -10.65 -12.77
CA TYR A 243 -3.51 -9.78 -12.41
C TYR A 243 -4.48 -9.64 -13.59
N PHE A 244 -3.98 -9.32 -14.79
CA PHE A 244 -4.83 -9.20 -15.98
C PHE A 244 -5.53 -10.52 -16.31
N TRP A 245 -4.80 -11.63 -16.32
CA TRP A 245 -5.36 -12.97 -16.48
C TRP A 245 -6.57 -13.19 -15.57
N ARG A 246 -6.43 -12.85 -14.28
CA ARG A 246 -7.52 -13.02 -13.31
C ARG A 246 -8.72 -12.12 -13.60
N VAL A 247 -8.52 -10.84 -13.85
CA VAL A 247 -9.63 -9.88 -14.03
C VAL A 247 -10.32 -10.01 -15.38
N THR A 248 -9.63 -10.52 -16.41
CA THR A 248 -10.23 -10.80 -17.72
C THR A 248 -11.04 -12.09 -17.73
N GLN A 249 -10.72 -13.06 -16.86
CA GLN A 249 -11.51 -14.28 -16.70
C GLN A 249 -12.74 -14.08 -15.80
N ASN A 250 -12.57 -13.38 -14.67
CA ASN A 250 -13.65 -13.09 -13.74
C ASN A 250 -13.45 -11.71 -13.12
N MET A 251 -14.08 -10.71 -13.72
CA MET A 251 -13.93 -9.31 -13.33
C MET A 251 -14.46 -9.10 -11.91
N PRO A 252 -13.61 -8.72 -10.93
CA PRO A 252 -14.09 -8.47 -9.58
C PRO A 252 -14.96 -7.21 -9.51
N LYS A 253 -16.11 -7.34 -8.83
CA LYS A 253 -17.16 -6.30 -8.73
C LYS A 253 -17.10 -5.47 -7.45
N GLY A 254 -15.92 -5.38 -6.85
CA GLY A 254 -15.73 -4.61 -5.63
C GLY A 254 -15.39 -3.15 -5.86
N VAL A 255 -15.19 -2.48 -4.74
CA VAL A 255 -14.81 -1.08 -4.67
C VAL A 255 -13.43 -0.95 -4.03
N LEU A 256 -12.70 0.10 -4.43
CA LEU A 256 -11.44 0.54 -3.84
C LEU A 256 -11.64 1.94 -3.26
N THR A 257 -10.85 2.27 -2.24
CA THR A 257 -10.71 3.65 -1.78
C THR A 257 -9.23 3.95 -1.64
N LEU A 258 -8.82 5.11 -2.14
CA LEU A 258 -7.50 5.68 -1.92
C LEU A 258 -7.68 6.95 -1.13
N ARG A 259 -6.97 7.09 -0.02
CA ARG A 259 -7.05 8.30 0.80
C ARG A 259 -5.65 8.81 1.09
N ARG A 260 -5.47 10.11 0.84
CA ARG A 260 -4.31 10.87 1.30
C ARG A 260 -4.69 11.62 2.55
N PHE A 261 -3.84 11.51 3.56
CA PHE A 261 -4.02 12.20 4.82
C PHE A 261 -2.71 12.81 5.31
N THR A 262 -2.79 14.07 5.72
CA THR A 262 -1.75 14.85 6.38
C THR A 262 -2.25 15.18 7.78
N LEU A 263 -1.43 14.87 8.78
CA LEU A 263 -1.72 15.16 10.17
C LEU A 263 -1.70 16.68 10.37
N PRO A 264 -2.82 17.30 10.79
CA PRO A 264 -2.82 18.71 11.18
C PRO A 264 -1.90 18.91 12.40
N ASP A 265 -1.22 20.04 12.47
CA ASP A 265 -0.26 20.31 13.56
C ASP A 265 -0.92 20.26 14.95
N GLN A 266 -2.19 20.67 15.05
CA GLN A 266 -2.96 20.59 16.29
C GLN A 266 -3.23 19.16 16.78
N TRP A 267 -3.03 18.14 15.94
CA TRP A 267 -3.22 16.73 16.29
C TRP A 267 -1.89 16.01 16.53
N ARG A 268 -0.77 16.70 16.45
CA ARG A 268 0.53 16.11 16.77
C ARG A 268 0.62 15.88 18.28
N PRO A 269 0.97 14.65 18.72
CA PRO A 269 1.18 14.38 20.13
C PRO A 269 2.38 15.16 20.67
N ASN A 270 2.27 15.65 21.92
CA ASN A 270 3.44 16.07 22.65
C ASN A 270 4.13 14.84 23.27
N TRP A 271 5.05 14.24 22.51
CA TRP A 271 5.72 12.98 22.87
C TRP A 271 6.43 13.01 24.23
N THR A 272 6.93 14.18 24.66
CA THR A 272 7.64 14.36 25.94
C THR A 272 6.70 14.60 27.13
N GLU A 273 5.41 14.80 26.89
CA GLU A 273 4.40 15.04 27.93
C GLU A 273 3.31 13.95 28.00
N SER A 274 3.21 13.11 26.96
CA SER A 274 2.18 12.07 26.86
C SER A 274 2.26 11.04 27.99
N GLN A 275 1.18 10.96 28.77
CA GLN A 275 0.98 9.95 29.83
C GLN A 275 0.40 8.64 29.30
N THR A 276 0.28 8.48 27.97
CA THR A 276 -0.38 7.31 27.39
C THR A 276 0.38 6.03 27.79
N PRO A 277 -0.31 5.02 28.36
CA PRO A 277 0.31 3.75 28.70
C PRO A 277 0.62 2.93 27.44
N MET A 278 1.46 1.91 27.58
CA MET A 278 1.84 1.03 26.48
C MET A 278 0.64 0.29 25.87
N CYS A 279 0.57 0.23 24.54
CA CYS A 279 -0.36 -0.64 23.82
C CYS A 279 0.01 -2.11 24.03
N SER A 280 -0.96 -3.02 23.85
CA SER A 280 -0.67 -4.45 23.78
C SER A 280 0.21 -4.79 22.58
N LEU A 281 1.07 -5.79 22.76
CA LEU A 281 2.07 -6.21 21.78
C LEU A 281 1.96 -7.71 21.51
N HIS A 282 1.99 -8.07 20.23
CA HIS A 282 2.27 -9.40 19.70
C HIS A 282 3.55 -9.32 18.88
N VAL A 283 4.53 -10.19 19.13
CA VAL A 283 5.77 -10.24 18.33
C VAL A 283 5.96 -11.65 17.80
N ASN A 284 6.20 -11.79 16.51
CA ASN A 284 6.32 -13.10 15.87
C ASN A 284 7.44 -13.09 14.81
N LYS A 285 8.22 -14.19 14.77
CA LYS A 285 9.34 -14.34 13.82
C LYS A 285 8.95 -14.96 12.49
N ASN A 286 7.85 -15.72 12.44
CA ASN A 286 7.50 -16.55 11.29
C ASN A 286 6.39 -15.95 10.42
N THR A 287 5.61 -15.00 10.95
CA THR A 287 4.51 -14.36 10.22
C THR A 287 5.00 -13.20 9.37
N THR A 288 4.39 -13.04 8.19
CA THR A 288 4.52 -11.84 7.38
C THR A 288 3.42 -10.81 7.73
N ILE A 289 3.49 -9.60 7.17
CA ILE A 289 2.47 -8.56 7.40
C ILE A 289 1.15 -8.95 6.72
N GLU A 290 1.25 -9.54 5.53
CA GLU A 290 0.13 -10.00 4.73
C GLU A 290 -0.62 -11.18 5.36
N ASP A 291 0.05 -12.02 6.15
CA ASP A 291 -0.57 -13.12 6.91
C ASP A 291 -1.48 -12.61 8.05
N MET A 292 -1.21 -11.41 8.57
CA MET A 292 -1.98 -10.78 9.65
C MET A 292 -3.24 -10.08 9.10
N ALA A 293 -4.06 -10.83 8.37
CA ALA A 293 -5.24 -10.32 7.69
C ALA A 293 -6.27 -9.73 8.68
N GLY A 294 -6.92 -8.64 8.28
CA GLY A 294 -7.91 -7.93 9.09
C GLY A 294 -7.32 -6.92 10.07
N LEU A 295 -6.00 -6.88 10.26
CA LEU A 295 -5.30 -5.76 10.92
C LEU A 295 -5.03 -4.63 9.91
N LEU A 296 -4.59 -3.46 10.41
CA LEU A 296 -4.03 -2.41 9.55
C LEU A 296 -2.63 -2.81 9.11
N GLN A 297 -2.47 -3.18 7.85
CA GLN A 297 -1.20 -3.65 7.29
C GLN A 297 -0.33 -2.46 6.86
N ILE A 298 0.90 -2.42 7.33
CA ILE A 298 1.84 -1.35 7.00
C ILE A 298 2.67 -1.75 5.79
N ASP A 299 2.60 -0.95 4.72
CA ASP A 299 3.52 -1.04 3.59
C ASP A 299 4.73 -0.13 3.85
N PHE A 300 5.93 -0.71 3.80
CA PHE A 300 7.19 0.00 3.95
C PHE A 300 7.55 0.72 2.64
N ALA A 301 6.80 1.78 2.38
CA ALA A 301 6.79 2.47 1.11
C ALA A 301 8.02 3.37 0.89
N ASN A 302 8.25 3.67 -0.39
CA ASN A 302 9.14 4.75 -0.79
C ASN A 302 8.39 6.09 -0.78
N GLU A 303 9.10 7.18 -0.48
CA GLU A 303 8.56 8.53 -0.53
C GLU A 303 7.94 8.93 -1.87
N PHE A 304 8.25 8.26 -2.99
CA PHE A 304 7.67 8.57 -4.31
C PHE A 304 6.29 7.96 -4.57
N ILE A 305 5.93 6.83 -3.94
CA ILE A 305 4.53 6.37 -3.87
C ILE A 305 3.71 7.40 -3.10
N LEU A 306 4.38 8.12 -2.21
CA LEU A 306 3.77 9.00 -1.24
C LEU A 306 3.81 10.48 -1.70
N CYS A 307 4.84 10.96 -2.43
CA CYS A 307 5.33 12.36 -2.70
C CYS A 307 6.19 13.17 -1.63
N LYS A 308 7.22 12.64 -0.93
CA LYS A 308 7.95 13.27 0.24
C LYS A 308 7.11 13.71 1.48
N ARG A 309 7.30 13.04 2.65
CA ARG A 309 6.59 13.25 3.96
C ARG A 309 5.08 12.91 4.09
N MET A 310 4.54 11.83 3.53
CA MET A 310 3.07 11.62 3.49
C MET A 310 2.63 10.18 3.55
N ASN A 311 1.33 9.98 3.73
CA ASN A 311 0.71 8.66 3.87
C ASN A 311 -0.37 8.53 2.83
N VAL A 312 -0.39 7.37 2.17
CA VAL A 312 -1.46 6.95 1.27
C VAL A 312 -2.05 5.70 1.89
N PHE A 313 -3.33 5.78 2.24
CA PHE A 313 -4.12 4.66 2.70
C PHE A 313 -4.66 3.94 1.46
N PHE A 314 -4.27 2.68 1.30
CA PHE A 314 -4.73 1.78 0.26
C PHE A 314 -5.72 0.79 0.88
N TYR A 315 -6.92 0.67 0.32
CA TYR A 315 -7.76 -0.50 0.58
C TYR A 315 -7.48 -1.53 -0.51
N LEU A 316 -6.42 -2.32 -0.34
CA LEU A 316 -6.01 -3.37 -1.28
C LEU A 316 -6.03 -4.71 -0.56
N ALA A 317 -6.90 -5.64 -0.96
CA ALA A 317 -6.83 -7.01 -0.48
C ALA A 317 -5.94 -7.86 -1.38
N VAL A 318 -4.91 -8.46 -0.78
CA VAL A 318 -4.09 -9.51 -1.41
C VAL A 318 -4.81 -10.87 -1.36
N ASN A 319 -5.74 -11.08 -0.42
CA ASN A 319 -6.49 -12.33 -0.27
C ASN A 319 -7.96 -12.20 -0.70
N ASN A 320 -8.38 -13.05 -1.65
CA ASN A 320 -9.75 -13.10 -2.20
C ASN A 320 -10.80 -13.61 -1.20
N ASN A 321 -10.40 -14.19 -0.07
CA ASN A 321 -11.31 -14.75 0.94
C ASN A 321 -11.67 -13.78 2.08
N THR A 322 -11.25 -12.52 1.98
CA THR A 322 -11.65 -11.51 2.95
C THR A 322 -13.09 -11.06 2.70
N GLY A 323 -13.87 -10.90 3.77
CA GLY A 323 -15.23 -10.32 3.70
C GLY A 323 -15.23 -8.92 3.08
N ARG A 324 -16.41 -8.33 2.88
CA ARG A 324 -16.57 -6.97 2.36
C ARG A 324 -17.32 -6.08 3.34
N ASP A 325 -17.04 -4.78 3.30
CA ASP A 325 -17.84 -3.77 4.00
C ASP A 325 -19.12 -3.40 3.21
N ASN A 326 -19.95 -2.53 3.78
CA ASN A 326 -21.21 -2.07 3.15
C ASN A 326 -21.00 -1.24 1.87
N TRP A 327 -19.76 -0.85 1.53
CA TRP A 327 -19.42 -0.21 0.25
C TRP A 327 -18.89 -1.22 -0.78
N GLY A 328 -18.84 -2.51 -0.44
CA GLY A 328 -18.31 -3.56 -1.32
C GLY A 328 -16.78 -3.58 -1.40
N ARG A 329 -16.08 -2.89 -0.49
CA ARG A 329 -14.61 -2.94 -0.39
C ARG A 329 -14.22 -4.17 0.40
N ARG A 330 -13.10 -4.79 0.04
CA ARG A 330 -12.56 -5.90 0.82
C ARG A 330 -12.13 -5.39 2.20
N LEU A 331 -12.31 -6.22 3.23
CA LEU A 331 -11.86 -5.96 4.60
C LEU A 331 -10.33 -6.11 4.72
N CYS A 332 -9.61 -5.32 3.92
CA CYS A 332 -8.17 -5.22 3.94
C CYS A 332 -7.79 -3.75 3.85
N HIS A 333 -7.00 -3.31 4.83
CA HIS A 333 -6.60 -1.93 4.96
C HIS A 333 -5.08 -1.87 5.05
N VAL A 334 -4.47 -1.25 4.06
CA VAL A 334 -3.03 -1.08 3.90
C VAL A 334 -2.68 0.41 4.02
N VAL A 335 -1.57 0.74 4.66
CA VAL A 335 -1.06 2.12 4.74
C VAL A 335 0.38 2.15 4.30
N ALA A 336 0.65 2.92 3.25
CA ALA A 336 2.00 3.19 2.81
C ALA A 336 2.65 4.21 3.77
N MET A 337 3.78 3.81 4.35
CA MET A 337 4.52 4.55 5.38
C MET A 337 6.00 4.65 5.01
N ASP A 338 6.46 5.83 4.61
CA ASP A 338 7.87 6.08 4.26
C ASP A 338 8.75 6.31 5.47
N ALA A 339 9.84 5.56 5.62
CA ALA A 339 10.93 5.88 6.55
C ALA A 339 11.91 6.91 5.96
N ILE A 340 12.70 7.57 6.80
CA ILE A 340 13.89 8.31 6.36
C ILE A 340 14.92 7.28 5.87
N CYS A 341 15.54 7.56 4.72
CA CYS A 341 16.69 6.81 4.23
C CYS A 341 17.97 7.44 4.77
N PHE A 342 18.71 6.73 5.62
CA PHE A 342 19.89 7.27 6.28
C PHE A 342 21.18 6.92 5.54
N SER A 343 21.92 7.94 5.08
CA SER A 343 23.27 7.73 4.56
C SER A 343 24.23 7.33 5.67
N ASN A 344 24.17 8.04 6.80
CA ASN A 344 24.86 7.70 8.05
C ASN A 344 23.84 7.16 9.08
N PRO A 345 23.92 5.88 9.46
CA PRO A 345 23.01 5.29 10.43
C PRO A 345 22.99 6.01 11.79
N CYS A 346 24.05 6.70 12.21
CA CYS A 346 24.05 7.41 13.49
C CYS A 346 23.09 8.61 13.53
N ASP A 347 22.75 9.20 12.37
CA ASP A 347 21.91 10.40 12.28
C ASP A 347 20.47 10.13 12.71
N GLN A 348 20.03 8.87 12.68
CA GLN A 348 18.66 8.49 13.07
C GLN A 348 18.31 8.82 14.53
N TYR A 349 19.33 8.97 15.37
CA TYR A 349 19.22 9.33 16.77
C TYR A 349 19.07 10.84 16.99
N PHE A 350 19.17 11.69 15.96
CA PHE A 350 18.88 13.11 16.13
C PHE A 350 17.41 13.31 16.52
N PRO A 351 17.09 14.21 17.48
CA PRO A 351 15.72 14.45 17.94
C PRO A 351 14.74 14.77 16.80
N ALA A 352 15.19 15.54 15.79
CA ALA A 352 14.37 15.84 14.61
C ALA A 352 14.03 14.60 13.76
N CYS A 353 14.96 13.64 13.66
CA CYS A 353 14.73 12.37 12.96
C CYS A 353 13.77 11.48 13.75
N ILE A 354 13.98 11.32 15.05
CA ILE A 354 13.08 10.55 15.93
C ILE A 354 11.66 11.15 15.88
N GLY A 355 11.54 12.47 16.05
CA GLY A 355 10.25 13.17 16.01
C GLY A 355 9.54 13.00 14.66
N ARG A 356 10.25 13.10 13.53
CA ARG A 356 9.69 12.85 12.19
C ARG A 356 9.13 11.44 12.08
N GLU A 357 9.88 10.43 12.54
CA GLU A 357 9.49 9.02 12.43
C GLU A 357 8.34 8.66 13.38
N LEU A 358 8.28 9.28 14.56
CA LEU A 358 7.14 9.19 15.49
C LEU A 358 5.88 9.79 14.87
N ASP A 359 5.94 11.04 14.38
CA ASP A 359 4.81 11.72 13.73
C ASP A 359 4.32 10.92 12.52
N LYS A 360 5.25 10.37 11.73
CA LYS A 360 4.96 9.52 10.58
C LYS A 360 4.21 8.25 10.99
N ALA A 361 4.76 7.47 11.93
CA ALA A 361 4.15 6.24 12.41
C ALA A 361 2.78 6.51 13.03
N PHE A 362 2.67 7.54 13.88
CA PHE A 362 1.41 7.94 14.50
C PHE A 362 0.35 8.31 13.47
N THR A 363 0.72 9.10 12.47
CA THR A 363 -0.22 9.48 11.41
C THR A 363 -0.75 8.26 10.64
N CYS A 364 0.08 7.24 10.42
CA CYS A 364 -0.34 5.99 9.77
C CYS A 364 -1.18 5.09 10.67
N PHE A 365 -0.85 5.06 11.96
CA PHE A 365 -1.49 4.18 12.93
C PHE A 365 -2.82 4.74 13.41
N ARG A 366 -3.00 6.06 13.37
CA ARG A 366 -4.28 6.68 13.66
C ARG A 366 -5.31 6.31 12.59
N LEU A 367 -6.51 5.93 13.02
CA LEU A 367 -7.61 5.67 12.11
C LEU A 367 -8.25 6.98 11.64
N PRO A 368 -8.78 7.03 10.41
CA PRO A 368 -9.63 8.15 10.00
C PRO A 368 -10.86 8.26 10.91
N ARG A 369 -11.42 9.47 11.07
CA ARG A 369 -12.65 9.73 11.86
C ARG A 369 -13.80 8.76 11.58
N SER A 370 -13.99 8.39 10.32
CA SER A 370 -15.00 7.41 9.90
C SER A 370 -14.82 5.99 10.50
N TYR A 371 -13.68 5.73 11.14
CA TYR A 371 -13.32 4.49 11.80
C TYR A 371 -12.98 4.68 13.28
N GLU A 372 -13.03 5.91 13.82
CA GLU A 372 -12.58 6.23 15.19
C GLU A 372 -13.38 5.50 16.28
N GLN A 373 -14.59 5.03 15.98
CA GLN A 373 -15.39 4.22 16.92
C GLN A 373 -14.82 2.80 17.14
N ARG A 374 -13.71 2.42 16.48
CA ARG A 374 -13.22 1.03 16.44
C ARG A 374 -11.72 0.97 16.53
N VAL A 375 -11.23 0.08 17.38
CA VAL A 375 -9.80 -0.16 17.60
C VAL A 375 -9.51 -1.56 17.09
N TYR A 376 -8.98 -1.69 15.87
CA TYR A 376 -8.36 -2.94 15.41
C TYR A 376 -6.83 -2.81 15.44
N GLY A 377 -6.11 -3.92 15.50
CA GLY A 377 -4.65 -3.92 15.61
C GLY A 377 -3.93 -3.44 14.35
N ILE A 378 -2.63 -3.21 14.51
CA ILE A 378 -1.70 -2.79 13.45
C ILE A 378 -0.74 -3.95 13.18
N ALA A 379 -0.60 -4.35 11.93
CA ALA A 379 0.36 -5.34 11.46
C ALA A 379 1.56 -4.62 10.83
N THR A 380 2.73 -4.73 11.45
CA THR A 380 3.97 -4.08 11.01
C THR A 380 5.19 -4.98 11.23
N GLY A 381 6.39 -4.43 11.10
CA GLY A 381 7.67 -5.11 11.33
C GLY A 381 8.84 -4.12 11.25
N ASN A 382 9.95 -4.59 10.65
CA ASN A 382 11.24 -3.87 10.55
C ASN A 382 11.23 -2.67 9.58
N TRP A 383 10.32 -1.73 9.80
CA TRP A 383 10.09 -0.54 8.97
C TRP A 383 11.36 0.31 8.82
N GLY A 384 11.81 0.51 7.58
CA GLY A 384 12.98 1.32 7.25
C GLY A 384 14.34 0.70 7.62
N CYS A 385 14.40 -0.55 8.08
CA CYS A 385 15.63 -1.15 8.62
C CYS A 385 16.48 -1.92 7.59
N GLY A 386 15.96 -2.15 6.39
CA GLY A 386 16.68 -2.80 5.28
C GLY A 386 17.45 -1.77 4.45
N ALA A 387 16.99 -1.54 3.21
CA ALA A 387 17.62 -0.61 2.27
C ALA A 387 17.80 0.82 2.83
N PHE A 388 16.97 1.24 3.79
CA PHE A 388 16.98 2.59 4.37
C PHE A 388 17.87 2.71 5.62
N ARG A 389 18.51 1.60 6.05
CA ARG A 389 19.55 1.55 7.08
C ARG A 389 19.12 2.04 8.48
N GLY A 390 17.83 2.00 8.78
CA GLY A 390 17.31 2.22 10.14
C GLY A 390 17.72 1.11 11.11
N ASN A 391 17.84 1.46 12.38
CA ASN A 391 18.11 0.53 13.47
C ASN A 391 16.79 -0.12 13.93
N LYS A 392 16.76 -1.47 13.96
CA LYS A 392 15.55 -2.24 14.29
C LYS A 392 15.03 -1.97 15.70
N GLU A 393 15.91 -1.77 16.67
CA GLU A 393 15.52 -1.49 18.06
C GLU A 393 14.82 -0.13 18.17
N LEU A 394 15.47 0.92 17.65
CA LEU A 394 14.89 2.28 17.64
C LEU A 394 13.54 2.30 16.91
N LYS A 395 13.46 1.64 15.75
CA LYS A 395 12.23 1.57 14.96
C LYS A 395 11.12 0.77 15.63
N ALA A 396 11.43 -0.28 16.37
CA ALA A 396 10.44 -1.01 17.16
C ALA A 396 9.89 -0.13 18.30
N ILE A 397 10.76 0.58 19.04
CA ILE A 397 10.34 1.50 20.11
C ILE A 397 9.48 2.64 19.57
N ILE A 398 9.88 3.28 18.46
CA ILE A 398 9.10 4.35 17.82
C ILE A 398 7.69 3.85 17.45
N GLN A 399 7.59 2.64 16.89
CA GLN A 399 6.30 2.07 16.51
C GLN A 399 5.44 1.70 17.73
N ILE A 400 6.03 1.20 18.83
CA ILE A 400 5.32 0.98 20.10
C ILE A 400 4.78 2.30 20.65
N MET A 401 5.59 3.36 20.68
CA MET A 401 5.15 4.69 21.14
C MET A 401 3.99 5.21 20.29
N ALA A 402 4.12 5.15 18.97
CA ALA A 402 3.08 5.61 18.05
C ALA A 402 1.79 4.79 18.15
N ALA A 403 1.88 3.47 18.32
CA ALA A 403 0.71 2.59 18.46
C ALA A 403 0.01 2.80 19.81
N SER A 404 0.80 3.00 20.87
CA SER A 404 0.32 3.38 22.20
C SER A 404 -0.46 4.69 22.15
N GLU A 405 0.11 5.73 21.55
CA GLU A 405 -0.54 7.03 21.39
C GLU A 405 -1.80 6.95 20.52
N ALA A 406 -1.79 6.11 19.48
CA ALA A 406 -2.98 5.82 18.67
C ALA A 406 -4.01 4.93 19.39
N ARG A 407 -3.67 4.40 20.58
CA ARG A 407 -4.45 3.45 21.39
C ARG A 407 -4.81 2.17 20.64
N ARG A 408 -3.86 1.59 19.92
CA ARG A 408 -4.07 0.40 19.09
C ARG A 408 -3.07 -0.70 19.43
N PRO A 409 -3.52 -1.97 19.52
CA PRO A 409 -2.62 -3.11 19.62
C PRO A 409 -1.64 -3.18 18.45
N LEU A 410 -0.40 -3.59 18.73
CA LEU A 410 0.65 -3.73 17.73
C LEU A 410 1.02 -5.21 17.55
N ALA A 411 0.95 -5.70 16.32
CA ALA A 411 1.48 -6.98 15.90
C ALA A 411 2.74 -6.74 15.05
N TYR A 412 3.88 -7.23 15.54
CA TYR A 412 5.20 -6.94 15.00
C TYR A 412 5.87 -8.21 14.45
N ALA A 413 6.07 -8.25 13.14
CA ALA A 413 6.82 -9.31 12.46
C ALA A 413 8.32 -9.00 12.45
N THR A 414 9.15 -9.89 13.00
CA THR A 414 10.61 -9.71 13.04
C THR A 414 11.34 -10.28 11.82
N TRP A 415 10.65 -11.08 10.99
CA TRP A 415 11.15 -11.69 9.76
C TRP A 415 12.34 -12.64 10.00
N HIS A 416 12.04 -13.80 10.57
CA HIS A 416 12.96 -14.88 10.95
C HIS A 416 14.04 -14.48 11.99
N ASP A 417 13.93 -13.31 12.59
CA ASP A 417 14.87 -12.80 13.60
C ASP A 417 14.37 -13.14 15.02
N GLN A 418 14.78 -14.32 15.52
CA GLN A 418 14.44 -14.81 16.87
C GLN A 418 15.02 -13.89 17.96
N ASN A 419 16.27 -13.44 17.79
CA ASN A 419 16.95 -12.61 18.78
C ASN A 419 16.22 -11.27 18.95
N LEU A 420 15.84 -10.63 17.85
CA LEU A 420 15.04 -9.41 17.91
C LEU A 420 13.69 -9.64 18.59
N MET A 421 13.01 -10.76 18.32
CA MET A 421 11.73 -11.09 18.97
C MET A 421 11.88 -11.20 20.48
N ASP A 422 12.88 -11.96 20.95
CA ASP A 422 13.11 -12.16 22.38
C ASP A 422 13.58 -10.88 23.08
N SER A 423 14.50 -10.12 22.48
CA SER A 423 15.00 -8.87 23.05
C SER A 423 13.92 -7.78 23.08
N LEU A 424 13.12 -7.66 22.02
CA LEU A 424 11.99 -6.71 21.97
C LEU A 424 10.96 -7.04 23.05
N TRP A 425 10.60 -8.33 23.19
CA TRP A 425 9.69 -8.76 24.24
C TRP A 425 10.23 -8.46 25.64
N THR A 426 11.50 -8.75 25.88
CA THR A 426 12.16 -8.51 27.17
C THR A 426 12.15 -7.02 27.55
N VAL A 427 12.43 -6.13 26.59
CA VAL A 427 12.37 -4.68 26.80
C VAL A 427 10.94 -4.23 27.05
N TYR A 428 9.99 -4.73 26.26
CA TYR A 428 8.57 -4.42 26.44
C TYR A 428 8.05 -4.84 27.82
N GLU A 429 8.39 -6.03 28.30
CA GLU A 429 8.05 -6.45 29.68
C GLU A 429 8.69 -5.55 30.74
N CYS A 430 9.94 -5.12 30.53
CA CYS A 430 10.59 -4.19 31.44
C CYS A 430 9.82 -2.86 31.54
N LEU A 431 9.37 -2.33 30.40
CA LEU A 431 8.55 -1.12 30.34
C LEU A 431 7.20 -1.32 31.03
N LEU A 432 6.54 -2.48 30.84
CA LEU A 432 5.30 -2.81 31.53
C LEU A 432 5.46 -2.89 33.05
N ARG A 433 6.51 -3.57 33.54
CA ARG A 433 6.78 -3.69 34.99
C ARG A 433 7.02 -2.34 35.65
N GLN A 434 7.61 -1.40 34.92
CA GLN A 434 7.84 -0.03 35.40
C GLN A 434 6.64 0.91 35.17
N GLN A 435 5.53 0.40 34.63
CA GLN A 435 4.35 1.21 34.25
C GLN A 435 4.71 2.40 33.36
N ALA A 436 5.64 2.18 32.43
CA ALA A 436 6.17 3.24 31.58
C ALA A 436 5.08 3.88 30.71
N THR A 437 5.12 5.20 30.59
CA THR A 437 4.29 5.97 29.64
C THR A 437 5.09 6.32 28.37
N VAL A 438 4.40 6.80 27.33
CA VAL A 438 5.05 7.33 26.11
C VAL A 438 6.09 8.41 26.47
N ARG A 439 5.79 9.29 27.42
CA ARG A 439 6.74 10.27 27.97
C ARG A 439 8.00 9.62 28.52
N ASP A 440 7.89 8.52 29.26
CA ASP A 440 9.06 7.88 29.89
C ASP A 440 9.97 7.23 28.84
N ILE A 441 9.39 6.67 27.78
CA ILE A 441 10.17 6.20 26.63
C ILE A 441 10.85 7.37 25.90
N SER A 442 10.16 8.50 25.74
CA SER A 442 10.76 9.71 25.18
C SER A 442 11.98 10.17 25.99
N LYS A 443 11.95 10.05 27.33
CA LYS A 443 13.11 10.32 28.19
C LYS A 443 14.25 9.34 27.95
N TYR A 444 13.97 8.03 27.83
CA TYR A 444 14.97 7.04 27.48
C TYR A 444 15.66 7.38 26.17
N LEU A 445 14.89 7.73 25.13
CA LEU A 445 15.44 8.11 23.83
C LEU A 445 16.32 9.37 23.94
N LEU A 446 15.83 10.44 24.58
CA LEU A 446 16.60 11.67 24.75
C LEU A 446 17.89 11.44 25.52
N GLU A 447 17.83 10.65 26.60
CA GLU A 447 18.99 10.34 27.41
C GLU A 447 19.99 9.43 26.68
N TYR A 448 19.52 8.44 25.92
CA TYR A 448 20.37 7.58 25.08
C TYR A 448 21.16 8.41 24.06
N VAL A 449 20.49 9.36 23.41
CA VAL A 449 21.10 10.28 22.44
C VAL A 449 22.14 11.19 23.11
N THR A 450 21.86 11.63 24.34
CA THR A 450 22.71 12.56 25.09
C THR A 450 23.94 11.85 25.67
N ARG A 451 23.74 10.69 26.32
CA ARG A 451 24.80 9.94 26.99
C ARG A 451 25.66 9.14 26.01
N ARG A 452 25.11 8.76 24.84
CA ARG A 452 25.74 7.87 23.84
C ARG A 452 26.42 6.67 24.51
N PRO A 453 25.67 5.86 25.27
CA PRO A 453 26.26 4.74 25.98
C PRO A 453 26.83 3.73 24.97
N GLN A 454 27.85 2.97 25.39
CA GLN A 454 28.39 1.85 24.61
C GLN A 454 27.49 0.60 24.71
N LEU A 455 26.17 0.81 24.73
CA LEU A 455 25.12 -0.20 24.86
C LEU A 455 24.14 -0.04 23.70
N SER A 456 23.47 -1.14 23.34
CA SER A 456 22.29 -1.08 22.48
C SER A 456 21.18 -0.26 23.15
N LEU A 457 20.19 0.20 22.38
CA LEU A 457 19.06 0.93 22.95
C LEU A 457 18.26 0.02 23.88
N PHE A 458 18.06 -1.23 23.47
CA PHE A 458 17.38 -2.24 24.28
C PHE A 458 18.09 -2.50 25.61
N ASP A 459 19.42 -2.67 25.60
CA ASP A 459 20.18 -2.87 26.83
C ASP A 459 20.17 -1.64 27.72
N PHE A 460 20.24 -0.44 27.13
CA PHE A 460 20.13 0.80 27.88
C PHE A 460 18.79 0.91 28.62
N ILE A 461 17.67 0.64 27.94
CA ILE A 461 16.33 0.66 28.57
C ILE A 461 16.23 -0.39 29.68
N ARG A 462 16.74 -1.60 29.43
CA ARG A 462 16.66 -2.72 30.38
C ARG A 462 17.48 -2.49 31.66
N THR A 463 18.61 -1.80 31.55
CA THR A 463 19.56 -1.62 32.66
C THR A 463 19.44 -0.28 33.38
N THR A 464 18.68 0.66 32.83
CA THR A 464 18.51 2.02 33.39
C THR A 464 17.11 2.16 34.00
N PRO A 465 16.96 2.33 35.33
CA PRO A 465 15.66 2.56 35.95
C PRO A 465 15.02 3.88 35.47
N ILE A 466 13.70 3.91 35.23
CA ILE A 466 12.98 5.15 34.83
C ILE A 466 13.23 6.30 35.81
N SER A 467 13.31 6.01 37.12
CA SER A 467 13.56 7.00 38.17
C SER A 467 14.93 7.67 38.07
N SER A 468 15.88 7.07 37.36
CA SER A 468 17.24 7.60 37.17
C SER A 468 17.39 8.50 35.94
N LEU A 469 16.36 8.57 35.09
CA LEU A 469 16.37 9.39 33.88
C LEU A 469 16.32 10.87 34.25
N GLN A 470 17.33 11.63 33.82
CA GLN A 470 17.39 13.07 34.07
C GLN A 470 16.70 13.83 32.95
N ILE A 471 15.62 14.54 33.27
CA ILE A 471 15.02 15.54 32.37
C ILE A 471 15.90 16.79 32.47
N LYS A 472 16.94 16.89 31.66
CA LYS A 472 17.52 18.22 31.41
C LYS A 472 16.65 18.87 30.34
N PRO A 473 16.04 20.03 30.64
CA PRO A 473 15.17 20.75 29.70
C PRO A 473 15.89 21.13 28.42
#